data_AF-A0A519NE18-F1
#
_entry.id   AF-A0A519NE18-F1
#
_cell.length_a   1.000
_cell.length_b   1.000
_cell.length_c   1.000
_cell.angle_alpha   90.00
_cell.angle_beta   90.00
_cell.angle_gamma   90.00
#
_symmetry.space_group_name_H-M   'P 1'
#
loop_
_entity.id
_entity.type
_entity.pdbx_description
1 polymer ?
#
loop_
_entity_poly.entity_id
_entity_poly.type
_entity_poly.pdbx_seq_one_letter_code
_entity_poly.pdbx_strand_id
1 'polypeptide(L)'
;MNSMDKIENRYTGELGEQYHANKHFLNDEVKEMMAEKRVKKFLRFVKPETRLLEYGVGGGFNIKNLVCKEKDGFDIATSIKDQVEKLGIRFIDSEDKIPNDYYDVIICNHVLEHVPNPIETLSIIKS
;
A
#
# COMPACT_ATOMS: atom_id res chain seq x y z
N MET A 1 19.09 18.13 -11.07
CA MET A 1 18.37 16.86 -10.83
C MET A 1 17.25 17.17 -9.86
N ASN A 2 16.01 17.11 -10.33
CA ASN A 2 14.86 17.59 -9.56
C ASN A 2 14.57 16.60 -8.41
N SER A 3 13.99 17.06 -7.30
CA SER A 3 13.64 16.14 -6.19
C SER A 3 12.67 15.03 -6.61
N MET A 4 11.84 15.30 -7.63
CA MET A 4 10.94 14.33 -8.26
C MET A 4 11.70 13.12 -8.84
N ASP A 5 12.72 13.37 -9.68
CA ASP A 5 13.50 12.31 -10.31
C ASP A 5 14.19 11.42 -9.26
N LYS A 6 14.53 11.96 -8.08
CA LYS A 6 15.18 11.20 -7.01
C LYS A 6 14.23 10.29 -6.22
N ILE A 7 12.96 10.66 -6.09
CA ILE A 7 11.96 9.88 -5.34
C ILE A 7 11.43 8.76 -6.23
N GLU A 8 11.09 9.07 -7.47
CA GLU A 8 10.57 8.10 -8.44
C GLU A 8 11.62 7.01 -8.72
N ASN A 9 12.89 7.38 -8.93
CA ASN A 9 14.00 6.41 -9.09
C ASN A 9 14.27 5.55 -7.85
N ARG A 10 13.74 5.88 -6.67
CA ARG A 10 13.96 5.08 -5.44
C ARG A 10 13.00 3.91 -5.31
N TYR A 11 11.87 3.97 -6.01
CA TYR A 11 10.81 2.96 -5.99
C TYR A 11 10.55 2.34 -7.38
N THR A 12 11.22 2.85 -8.40
CA THR A 12 11.25 2.29 -9.76
C THR A 12 12.69 1.92 -10.14
N GLY A 13 12.86 0.97 -11.06
CA GLY A 13 14.19 0.50 -11.46
C GLY A 13 14.98 -0.24 -10.36
N GLU A 14 16.29 -0.32 -10.51
CA GLU A 14 17.20 -1.16 -9.70
C GLU A 14 17.21 -0.77 -8.19
N LEU A 15 17.02 0.51 -7.87
CA LEU A 15 16.95 0.99 -6.49
C LEU A 15 15.63 0.63 -5.80
N GLY A 16 14.51 0.63 -6.54
CA GLY A 16 13.23 0.11 -6.07
C GLY A 16 13.33 -1.38 -5.78
N GLU A 17 13.91 -2.14 -6.71
CA GLU A 17 14.18 -3.57 -6.51
C GLU A 17 15.04 -3.82 -5.27
N GLN A 18 16.10 -3.03 -5.03
CA GLN A 18 16.92 -3.15 -3.82
C GLN A 18 16.16 -2.78 -2.53
N TYR A 19 15.28 -1.78 -2.56
CA TYR A 19 14.44 -1.42 -1.42
C TYR A 19 13.48 -2.56 -1.05
N HIS A 20 12.85 -3.18 -2.05
CA HIS A 20 12.01 -4.36 -1.85
C HIS A 20 12.85 -5.57 -1.42
N ALA A 21 14.01 -5.80 -2.04
CA ALA A 21 14.96 -6.88 -1.70
C ALA A 21 15.41 -6.80 -0.24
N ASN A 22 15.66 -5.60 0.29
CA ASN A 22 16.03 -5.42 1.69
C ASN A 22 14.95 -5.90 2.69
N LYS A 23 13.67 -5.87 2.30
CA LYS A 23 12.57 -6.48 3.08
C LYS A 23 12.40 -7.98 2.79
N HIS A 24 12.91 -8.49 1.67
CA HIS A 24 12.94 -9.93 1.36
C HIS A 24 13.91 -10.72 2.26
N PHE A 25 14.91 -10.08 2.91
CA PHE A 25 15.82 -10.76 3.85
C PHE A 25 15.18 -11.17 5.19
N LEU A 26 13.96 -10.71 5.48
CA LEU A 26 13.22 -11.23 6.62
C LEU A 26 12.62 -12.59 6.24
N ASN A 27 12.80 -13.59 7.11
CA ASN A 27 12.11 -14.86 6.93
C ASN A 27 10.58 -14.66 7.02
N ASP A 28 9.83 -15.62 6.48
CA ASP A 28 8.38 -15.46 6.37
C ASP A 28 7.67 -15.42 7.74
N GLU A 29 8.21 -16.09 8.76
CA GLU A 29 7.72 -16.00 10.14
C GLU A 29 7.78 -14.57 10.69
N VAL A 30 8.90 -13.87 10.51
CA VAL A 30 9.05 -12.48 10.98
C VAL A 30 8.09 -11.56 10.23
N LYS A 31 7.91 -11.77 8.92
CA LYS A 31 6.93 -11.00 8.13
C LYS A 31 5.51 -11.23 8.65
N GLU A 32 5.16 -12.46 9.00
CA GLU A 32 3.85 -12.79 9.57
C GLU A 32 3.64 -12.11 10.93
N MET A 33 4.59 -12.27 11.85
CA MET A 33 4.55 -11.61 13.16
C MET A 33 4.43 -10.08 13.03
N MET A 34 5.12 -9.48 12.04
CA MET A 34 5.00 -8.06 11.76
C MET A 34 3.60 -7.70 11.27
N ALA A 35 3.03 -8.47 10.36
CA ALA A 35 1.67 -8.25 9.86
C ALA A 35 0.64 -8.29 10.99
N GLU A 36 0.72 -9.28 11.88
CA GLU A 36 -0.13 -9.41 13.09
C GLU A 36 -0.01 -8.21 14.05
N LYS A 37 1.16 -7.57 14.13
CA LYS A 37 1.33 -6.38 14.96
C LYS A 37 0.80 -5.14 14.26
N ARG A 38 1.02 -5.01 12.96
CA ARG A 38 0.61 -3.82 12.19
C ARG A 38 -0.90 -3.73 12.05
N VAL A 39 -1.57 -4.86 11.85
CA VAL A 39 -3.03 -4.92 11.71
C VAL A 39 -3.76 -4.32 12.91
N LYS A 40 -3.20 -4.48 14.13
CA LYS A 40 -3.78 -3.96 15.39
C LYS A 40 -3.98 -2.44 15.39
N LYS A 41 -3.22 -1.70 14.57
CA LYS A 41 -3.41 -0.25 14.40
C LYS A 41 -4.75 0.09 13.76
N PHE A 42 -5.26 -0.80 12.90
CA PHE A 42 -6.38 -0.54 12.01
C PHE A 42 -7.67 -1.28 12.40
N LEU A 43 -7.57 -2.30 13.27
CA LEU A 43 -8.73 -3.13 13.69
C LEU A 43 -9.94 -2.32 14.19
N ARG A 44 -9.73 -1.15 14.80
CA ARG A 44 -10.85 -0.32 15.29
C ARG A 44 -11.61 0.42 14.19
N PHE A 45 -11.01 0.56 13.01
CA PHE A 45 -11.56 1.32 11.87
C PHE A 45 -12.15 0.41 10.81
N VAL A 46 -11.71 -0.85 10.74
CA VAL A 46 -12.07 -1.80 9.68
C VAL A 46 -13.02 -2.86 10.23
N LYS A 47 -14.17 -3.01 9.57
CA LYS A 47 -15.20 -4.01 9.86
C LYS A 47 -15.27 -5.04 8.72
N PRO A 48 -15.90 -6.21 8.93
CA PRO A 48 -16.07 -7.20 7.87
C PRO A 48 -16.78 -6.67 6.61
N GLU A 49 -17.60 -5.62 6.73
CA GLU A 49 -18.34 -5.01 5.62
C GLU A 49 -17.57 -3.89 4.91
N THR A 50 -16.42 -3.47 5.46
CA THR A 50 -15.60 -2.36 4.95
C THR A 50 -15.03 -2.67 3.58
N ARG A 51 -15.18 -1.74 2.65
CA ARG A 51 -14.35 -1.62 1.44
C ARG A 51 -13.10 -0.83 1.80
N LEU A 52 -11.95 -1.49 1.78
CA LEU A 52 -10.68 -0.96 2.24
C LEU A 52 -9.74 -0.69 1.05
N LEU A 53 -9.12 0.48 1.06
CA LEU A 53 -7.96 0.81 0.23
C LEU A 53 -6.74 1.09 1.12
N GLU A 54 -5.58 0.52 0.79
CA GLU A 54 -4.28 1.05 1.25
C GLU A 54 -3.61 1.80 0.10
N TYR A 55 -3.37 3.09 0.30
CA TYR A 55 -2.63 3.93 -0.61
C TYR A 55 -1.13 3.83 -0.27
N GLY A 56 -0.32 3.33 -1.20
CA GLY A 56 1.06 2.91 -0.95
C GLY A 56 1.13 1.54 -0.26
N VAL A 57 0.50 0.52 -0.85
CA VAL A 57 0.34 -0.81 -0.24
C VAL A 57 1.66 -1.54 0.00
N GLY A 58 2.70 -1.23 -0.77
CA GLY A 58 3.98 -1.93 -0.72
C GLY A 58 3.76 -3.45 -0.79
N GLY A 59 4.43 -4.19 0.09
CA GLY A 59 4.29 -5.65 0.15
C GLY A 59 2.97 -6.19 0.76
N GLY A 60 1.98 -5.34 1.08
CA GLY A 60 0.66 -5.76 1.57
C GLY A 60 0.58 -6.18 3.05
N PHE A 61 1.70 -6.16 3.78
CA PHE A 61 1.76 -6.68 5.15
C PHE A 61 0.98 -5.87 6.20
N ASN A 62 0.56 -4.65 5.88
CA ASN A 62 -0.20 -3.83 6.83
C ASN A 62 -1.67 -4.27 6.90
N ILE A 63 -2.19 -4.78 5.79
CA ILE A 63 -3.63 -5.06 5.61
C ILE A 63 -3.95 -6.52 5.29
N LYS A 64 -2.94 -7.36 4.99
CA LYS A 64 -3.18 -8.78 4.59
C LYS A 64 -4.09 -9.53 5.57
N ASN A 65 -3.93 -9.30 6.87
CA ASN A 65 -4.67 -10.01 7.92
C ASN A 65 -5.96 -9.29 8.36
N LEU A 66 -6.35 -8.18 7.71
CA LEU A 66 -7.65 -7.55 7.96
C LEU A 66 -8.77 -8.37 7.35
N VAL A 67 -9.84 -8.56 8.11
CA VAL A 67 -11.11 -9.12 7.64
C VAL A 67 -12.01 -7.95 7.23
N CYS A 68 -12.30 -7.86 5.94
CA CYS A 68 -13.09 -6.80 5.34
C CYS A 68 -13.77 -7.33 4.06
N LYS A 69 -14.71 -6.57 3.50
CA LYS A 69 -15.52 -6.99 2.36
C LYS A 69 -14.67 -7.04 1.10
N GLU A 70 -13.90 -5.98 0.89
CA GLU A 70 -12.99 -5.81 -0.24
C GLU A 70 -11.71 -5.17 0.25
N LYS A 71 -10.60 -5.52 -0.40
CA LYS A 71 -9.26 -5.14 0.01
C LYS A 71 -8.43 -4.83 -1.22
N ASP A 72 -8.23 -3.54 -1.44
CA ASP A 72 -7.45 -3.02 -2.55
C ASP A 72 -6.18 -2.34 -2.04
N GLY A 73 -5.15 -2.36 -2.88
CA GLY A 73 -3.88 -1.72 -2.60
C GLY A 73 -3.35 -1.00 -3.82
N PHE A 74 -3.13 0.30 -3.70
CA PHE A 74 -2.47 1.10 -4.73
C PHE A 74 -0.97 1.21 -4.45
N ASP A 75 -0.12 0.98 -5.45
CA ASP A 75 1.31 1.33 -5.39
C ASP A 75 1.87 1.62 -6.79
N ILE A 76 2.81 2.56 -6.88
CA ILE A 76 3.50 2.88 -8.12
C ILE A 76 4.48 1.76 -8.54
N ALA A 77 4.97 0.96 -7.57
CA ALA A 77 5.93 -0.10 -7.81
C ALA A 77 5.21 -1.37 -8.31
N THR A 78 4.90 -1.42 -9.61
CA THR A 78 4.15 -2.53 -10.23
C THR A 78 4.83 -3.90 -10.11
N SER A 79 6.14 -3.96 -9.85
CA SER A 79 6.88 -5.21 -9.64
C SER A 79 6.40 -6.02 -8.43
N ILE A 80 5.69 -5.41 -7.47
CA ILE A 80 5.16 -6.09 -6.28
C ILE A 80 3.78 -6.70 -6.49
N LYS A 81 3.14 -6.48 -7.65
CA LYS A 81 1.77 -6.88 -7.95
C LYS A 81 1.51 -8.36 -7.60
N ASP A 82 2.28 -9.26 -8.19
CA ASP A 82 2.09 -10.71 -8.00
C ASP A 82 2.21 -11.13 -6.53
N GLN A 83 3.08 -10.47 -5.76
CA GLN A 83 3.22 -10.73 -4.33
C GLN A 83 1.98 -10.25 -3.56
N VAL A 84 1.49 -9.05 -3.86
CA VAL A 84 0.33 -8.45 -3.19
C VAL A 84 -0.94 -9.24 -3.51
N GLU A 85 -1.14 -9.63 -4.76
CA GLU A 85 -2.29 -10.42 -5.19
C GLU A 85 -2.32 -11.82 -4.55
N LYS A 86 -1.15 -12.45 -4.34
CA LYS A 86 -1.04 -13.71 -3.58
C LYS A 86 -1.49 -13.58 -2.12
N LEU A 87 -1.53 -12.38 -1.56
CA LEU A 87 -2.05 -12.10 -0.21
C LEU A 87 -3.57 -11.85 -0.19
N GLY A 88 -4.25 -11.97 -1.33
CA GLY A 88 -5.69 -11.71 -1.45
C GLY A 88 -6.02 -10.21 -1.46
N ILE A 89 -5.08 -9.37 -1.87
CA ILE A 89 -5.26 -7.92 -2.04
C ILE A 89 -5.32 -7.63 -3.54
N ARG A 90 -6.36 -6.95 -4.02
CA ARG A 90 -6.43 -6.53 -5.42
C ARG A 90 -5.47 -5.35 -5.64
N PHE A 91 -4.53 -5.50 -6.57
CA PHE A 91 -3.54 -4.46 -6.84
C PHE A 91 -4.09 -3.42 -7.83
N ILE A 92 -3.90 -2.15 -7.51
CA ILE A 92 -4.22 -1.00 -8.34
C ILE A 92 -2.89 -0.34 -8.73
N ASP A 93 -2.59 -0.30 -10.01
CA ASP A 93 -1.30 0.18 -10.57
C ASP A 93 -1.33 1.65 -10.99
N SER A 94 -2.47 2.32 -10.87
CA SER A 94 -2.64 3.72 -11.28
C SER A 94 -3.80 4.38 -10.54
N GLU A 95 -3.63 5.66 -10.20
CA GLU A 95 -4.62 6.43 -9.41
C GLU A 95 -5.95 6.63 -10.14
N ASP A 96 -5.93 6.70 -11.47
CA ASP A 96 -7.13 6.81 -12.32
C ASP A 96 -8.07 5.61 -12.21
N LYS A 97 -7.58 4.46 -11.72
CA LYS A 97 -8.36 3.26 -11.47
C LYS A 97 -8.94 3.21 -10.05
N ILE A 98 -8.60 4.17 -9.18
CA ILE A 98 -9.20 4.28 -7.85
C ILE A 98 -10.61 4.87 -8.02
N PRO A 99 -11.67 4.11 -7.71
CA PRO A 99 -13.03 4.61 -7.86
C PRO A 99 -13.33 5.70 -6.82
N ASN A 100 -13.97 6.75 -7.31
CA ASN A 100 -14.47 7.85 -6.51
C ASN A 100 -15.58 7.40 -5.53
N ASP A 101 -15.59 7.96 -4.31
CA ASP A 101 -16.60 7.79 -3.27
C ASP A 101 -16.93 6.31 -2.95
N TYR A 102 -15.95 5.41 -3.13
CA TYR A 102 -16.18 3.97 -3.09
C TYR A 102 -15.77 3.29 -1.78
N TYR A 103 -14.62 3.69 -1.22
CA TYR A 103 -14.02 3.04 -0.06
C TYR A 103 -14.54 3.64 1.24
N ASP A 104 -14.88 2.77 2.20
CA ASP A 104 -15.32 3.20 3.52
C ASP A 104 -14.11 3.61 4.40
N VAL A 105 -12.93 3.03 4.13
CA VAL A 105 -11.69 3.31 4.84
C VAL A 105 -10.52 3.36 3.85
N ILE A 106 -9.68 4.37 4.00
CA ILE A 106 -8.42 4.52 3.25
C ILE A 106 -7.27 4.62 4.25
N ILE A 107 -6.28 3.75 4.12
CA ILE A 107 -5.07 3.73 4.94
C ILE A 107 -3.93 4.38 4.16
N CYS A 108 -3.28 5.37 4.75
CA CYS A 108 -2.10 6.04 4.21
C CYS A 108 -0.91 5.89 5.17
N ASN A 109 -0.48 4.65 5.43
CA ASN A 109 0.56 4.38 6.42
C ASN A 109 1.96 4.59 5.84
N HIS A 110 2.64 5.67 6.28
CA HIS A 110 3.98 6.05 5.84
C HIS A 110 4.12 6.36 4.33
N VAL A 111 3.04 6.85 3.71
CA VAL A 111 3.02 7.18 2.27
C VAL A 111 2.97 8.68 2.02
N LEU A 112 2.31 9.45 2.88
CA LEU A 112 2.08 10.89 2.63
C LEU A 112 3.38 11.70 2.74
N GLU A 113 4.39 11.21 3.46
CA GLU A 113 5.74 11.80 3.49
C GLU A 113 6.55 11.57 2.20
N HIS A 114 6.07 10.70 1.31
CA HIS A 114 6.77 10.31 0.09
C HIS A 114 6.10 10.82 -1.19
N VAL A 115 4.84 11.28 -1.10
CA VAL A 115 4.16 11.90 -2.24
C VAL A 115 4.62 13.35 -2.45
N PRO A 116 4.68 13.84 -3.70
CA PRO A 116 5.11 15.21 -3.99
C PRO A 116 4.17 16.27 -3.39
N ASN A 117 2.87 15.98 -3.36
CA ASN A 117 1.84 16.90 -2.88
C ASN A 117 0.78 16.16 -2.05
N PRO A 118 0.95 16.11 -0.72
CA PRO A 118 0.03 15.34 0.15
C PRO A 118 -1.42 15.83 0.09
N ILE A 119 -1.64 17.14 -0.11
CA ILE A 119 -3.00 17.72 -0.15
C ILE A 119 -3.72 17.29 -1.42
N GLU A 120 -3.02 17.28 -2.55
CA GLU A 120 -3.54 16.82 -3.83
C GLU A 120 -3.82 15.31 -3.80
N THR A 121 -2.89 14.50 -3.27
CA THR A 121 -3.12 13.07 -3.05
C THR A 121 -4.37 12.81 -2.20
N LEU A 122 -4.53 13.54 -1.09
CA LEU A 122 -5.73 13.43 -0.25
C LEU A 122 -7.01 13.82 -0.99
N SER A 123 -6.92 14.72 -1.98
CA SER A 123 -8.07 15.12 -2.79
C SER A 123 -8.46 14.01 -3.76
N ILE A 124 -7.49 13.36 -4.40
CA ILE A 124 -7.68 12.24 -5.35
C ILE A 124 -8.33 11.03 -4.66
N ILE A 125 -7.84 10.66 -3.48
CA ILE A 125 -8.32 9.44 -2.81
C ILE A 125 -9.62 9.65 -2.03
N LYS A 126 -9.98 10.90 -1.70
CA LYS A 126 -11.21 11.22 -0.96
C LYS A 126 -12.39 11.45 -1.89
N SER A 127 -12.14 11.86 -3.14
CA SER A 127 -13.17 11.96 -4.17
C SER A 127 -13.77 10.62 -4.51
#